data_AF-A0A951MIK2-F1
#
_entry.id   AF-A0A951MIK2-F1
#
_cell.length_a   1.000
_cell.length_b   1.000
_cell.length_c   1.000
_cell.angle_alpha   90.00
_cell.angle_beta   90.00
_cell.angle_gamma   90.00
#
_symmetry.space_group_name_H-M   'P 1'
#
loop_
_entity.id
_entity.type
_entity.pdbx_description
1 polymer ?
#
loop_
_entity_poly.entity_id
_entity_poly.type
_entity_poly.pdbx_seq_one_letter_code
_entity_poly.pdbx_strand_id
1 'polypeptide(L)'
;MDEKRVGGAELPVAVIGAGPVGLAAAAHLVARGLTPLVLEAGGQVGASIRRWSHVRLFSPWKYLVDPAARTMLQAAGWTEPDGEVLPTGGELVARYLEPLAALPRIAPHVRTGRRVEAVSRRGYDKVKTAGREQAPFELVVRTADGRGERLLARAVIDASGTCATPNPMGASGLPVEGEAELAHRIRYGIPDALGRDRARYAGRRTLVVGSGHSAFNALLELTALARRAPGTEVVWAIRRTEPALLFGGGEKDRLPARGSLGTRLRELLDDGGVKLIAGFRTTGLVRTERGIVVEGEDEAVIGPVDELVVATGFRPELGMLRELRTRLDPWLEAPVALGPLIDPNVHSCGTVYPHGFQELSHPERDLYVVGMKSYGRAPTFLLPTGYEQVRSVAAALAGDLESARKVELVLPETGVCATDLGGSGCCSVQDQAGTTHEPVAGSCGIAAGCASGLAVLAGARVGGCCG
;
A
#
# COMPACT_ATOMS: atom_id res chain seq x y z
N MET A 1 12.21 15.87 41.26
CA MET A 1 13.11 16.57 40.32
C MET A 1 12.35 16.72 39.02
N ASP A 2 12.24 17.97 38.58
CA ASP A 2 11.23 18.50 37.66
C ASP A 2 11.07 17.75 36.33
N GLU A 3 9.84 17.29 36.05
CA GLU A 3 9.30 17.18 34.69
C GLU A 3 9.22 18.59 34.09
N LYS A 4 10.37 19.13 33.68
CA LYS A 4 10.41 20.31 32.80
C LYS A 4 9.52 20.01 31.60
N ARG A 5 8.59 20.93 31.32
CA ARG A 5 7.91 21.06 30.02
C ARG A 5 8.98 21.00 28.93
N VAL A 6 9.22 19.84 28.34
CA VAL A 6 9.95 19.72 27.09
C VAL A 6 9.12 20.49 26.08
N GLY A 7 9.62 21.64 25.63
CA GLY A 7 8.94 22.42 24.60
C GLY A 7 8.77 21.55 23.36
N GLY A 8 7.56 21.53 22.78
CA GLY A 8 7.22 20.62 21.67
C GLY A 8 8.10 20.74 20.40
N ALA A 9 9.01 21.70 20.34
CA ALA A 9 10.00 21.85 19.28
C ALA A 9 11.22 20.91 19.42
N GLU A 10 11.55 20.44 20.63
CA GLU A 10 12.72 19.56 20.88
C GLU A 10 12.40 18.06 20.71
N LEU A 11 11.12 17.68 20.64
CA LEU A 11 10.72 16.27 20.49
C LEU A 11 10.96 15.77 19.06
N PRO A 12 11.27 14.47 18.88
CA PRO A 12 11.50 13.90 17.56
C PRO A 12 10.21 13.80 16.73
N VAL A 13 10.37 13.60 15.43
CA VAL A 13 9.31 13.13 14.53
C VAL A 13 9.34 11.61 14.53
N ALA A 14 8.28 10.97 15.01
CA ALA A 14 8.17 9.52 14.98
C ALA A 14 7.86 9.04 13.55
N VAL A 15 8.63 8.08 13.05
CA VAL A 15 8.40 7.41 11.77
C VAL A 15 8.14 5.93 12.05
N ILE A 16 6.91 5.47 11.79
CA ILE A 16 6.49 4.10 12.09
C ILE A 16 6.74 3.24 10.86
N GLY A 17 7.73 2.35 10.93
CA GLY A 17 8.17 1.47 9.85
C GLY A 17 9.51 1.89 9.23
N ALA A 18 10.45 0.95 9.10
CA ALA A 18 11.74 1.14 8.44
C ALA A 18 11.80 0.42 7.08
N GLY A 19 10.72 0.53 6.30
CA GLY A 19 10.70 0.20 4.88
C GLY A 19 11.28 1.34 4.02
N PRO A 20 11.21 1.23 2.67
CA PRO A 20 11.74 2.26 1.76
C PRO A 20 11.22 3.67 2.05
N VAL A 21 9.89 3.81 2.23
CA VAL A 21 9.24 5.11 2.48
C VAL A 21 9.61 5.68 3.85
N GLY A 22 9.70 4.83 4.88
CA GLY A 22 10.07 5.27 6.23
C GLY A 22 11.53 5.71 6.34
N LEU A 23 12.46 5.00 5.71
CA LEU A 23 13.87 5.41 5.67
C LEU A 23 14.09 6.66 4.81
N ALA A 24 13.35 6.80 3.69
CA ALA A 24 13.34 8.04 2.92
C ALA A 24 12.80 9.22 3.76
N ALA A 25 11.73 9.02 4.54
CA ALA A 25 11.23 10.04 5.46
C ALA A 25 12.32 10.47 6.46
N ALA A 26 13.06 9.51 7.05
CA ALA A 26 14.17 9.81 7.94
C ALA A 26 15.28 10.64 7.26
N ALA A 27 15.63 10.30 6.01
CA ALA A 27 16.60 11.07 5.22
C ALA A 27 16.12 12.52 4.98
N HIS A 28 14.87 12.72 4.55
CA HIS A 28 14.30 14.05 4.34
C HIS A 28 14.23 14.87 5.65
N LEU A 29 13.86 14.24 6.76
CA LEU A 29 13.84 14.89 8.08
C LEU A 29 15.24 15.37 8.49
N VAL A 30 16.26 14.50 8.38
CA VAL A 30 17.65 14.84 8.69
C VAL A 30 18.19 15.94 7.78
N ALA A 31 17.86 15.90 6.48
CA ALA A 31 18.23 16.95 5.53
C ALA A 31 17.66 18.33 5.90
N ARG A 32 16.55 18.35 6.66
CA ARG A 32 15.86 19.56 7.12
C ARG A 32 16.15 19.92 8.58
N GLY A 33 17.15 19.28 9.20
CA GLY A 33 17.53 19.55 10.59
C GLY A 33 16.52 19.05 11.63
N LEU A 34 15.58 18.18 11.24
CA LEU A 34 14.64 17.53 12.15
C LEU A 34 15.22 16.21 12.63
N THR A 35 14.91 15.84 13.87
CA THR A 35 15.36 14.57 14.48
C THR A 35 14.31 13.47 14.24
N PRO A 36 14.60 12.44 13.42
CA PRO A 36 13.69 11.30 13.29
C PRO A 36 13.78 10.37 14.51
N LEU A 37 12.71 9.61 14.73
CA LEU A 37 12.68 8.42 15.58
C LEU A 37 11.98 7.31 14.79
N VAL A 38 12.76 6.45 14.14
CA VAL A 38 12.23 5.38 13.29
C VAL A 38 12.01 4.13 14.13
N LEU A 39 10.77 3.64 14.17
CA LEU A 39 10.36 2.46 14.94
C LEU A 39 9.96 1.33 13.97
N GLU A 40 10.73 0.24 13.96
CA GLU A 40 10.49 -0.92 13.10
C GLU A 40 10.08 -2.13 13.93
N ALA A 41 8.96 -2.76 13.59
CA ALA A 41 8.44 -3.91 14.35
C ALA A 41 9.31 -5.17 14.18
N GLY A 42 9.90 -5.38 12.99
CA GLY A 42 10.81 -6.49 12.73
C GLY A 42 12.21 -6.26 13.30
N GLY A 43 12.99 -7.34 13.45
CA GLY A 43 14.35 -7.26 14.00
C GLY A 43 15.37 -6.51 13.13
N GLN A 44 15.03 -6.20 11.88
CA GLN A 44 15.90 -5.55 10.89
C GLN A 44 15.08 -4.58 10.02
N VAL A 45 15.75 -3.59 9.42
CA VAL A 45 15.13 -2.72 8.42
C VAL A 45 14.66 -3.53 7.20
N GLY A 46 13.61 -3.03 6.54
CA GLY A 46 13.00 -3.70 5.39
C GLY A 46 12.35 -5.04 5.73
N ALA A 47 11.92 -5.27 6.98
CA ALA A 47 11.42 -6.56 7.46
C ALA A 47 10.32 -7.18 6.57
N SER A 48 9.37 -6.37 6.08
CA SER A 48 8.34 -6.82 5.14
C SER A 48 8.92 -7.28 3.81
N ILE A 49 9.90 -6.55 3.26
CA ILE A 49 10.56 -6.86 1.98
C ILE A 49 11.36 -8.16 2.09
N ARG A 50 12.03 -8.38 3.22
CA ARG A 50 12.80 -9.62 3.46
C ARG A 50 11.96 -10.89 3.35
N ARG A 51 10.65 -10.82 3.65
CA ARG A 51 9.72 -11.96 3.54
C ARG A 51 9.56 -12.44 2.08
N TRP A 52 9.70 -11.53 1.13
CA TRP A 52 9.64 -11.78 -0.31
C TRP A 52 10.95 -11.39 -1.01
N SER A 53 12.09 -11.56 -0.32
CA SER A 53 13.41 -11.15 -0.83
C SER A 53 13.78 -11.76 -2.19
N HIS A 54 13.25 -12.93 -2.52
CA HIS A 54 13.46 -13.63 -3.79
C HIS A 54 12.69 -13.01 -4.97
N VAL A 55 11.65 -12.21 -4.71
CA VAL A 55 10.78 -11.65 -5.74
C VAL A 55 11.49 -10.53 -6.47
N ARG A 56 11.54 -10.64 -7.81
CA ARG A 56 12.05 -9.59 -8.69
C ARG A 56 11.02 -8.47 -8.85
N LEU A 57 11.45 -7.22 -8.64
CA LEU A 57 10.62 -6.05 -8.87
C LEU A 57 10.43 -5.83 -10.37
N PHE A 58 9.30 -5.20 -10.72
CA PHE A 58 9.02 -4.75 -12.08
C PHE A 58 9.56 -3.34 -12.37
N SER A 59 10.08 -2.65 -11.35
CA SER A 59 10.68 -1.32 -11.47
C SER A 59 12.20 -1.38 -11.42
N PRO A 60 12.91 -0.74 -12.37
CA PRO A 60 14.37 -0.68 -12.35
C PRO A 60 14.90 0.29 -11.30
N TRP A 61 16.18 0.14 -10.92
CA TRP A 61 16.83 0.90 -9.84
C TRP A 61 16.63 2.41 -9.90
N LYS A 62 16.58 3.02 -11.09
CA LYS A 62 16.36 4.46 -11.26
C LYS A 62 15.08 4.99 -10.58
N TYR A 63 14.08 4.13 -10.37
CA TYR A 63 12.82 4.46 -9.67
C TYR A 63 12.77 3.98 -8.22
N LEU A 64 13.80 3.29 -7.73
CA LEU A 64 13.78 2.63 -6.42
C LEU A 64 14.56 3.40 -5.34
N VAL A 65 15.37 4.38 -5.72
CA VAL A 65 16.21 5.16 -4.80
C VAL A 65 15.66 6.58 -4.66
N ASP A 66 15.38 7.00 -3.43
CA ASP A 66 14.94 8.36 -3.11
C ASP A 66 16.08 9.37 -3.35
N PRO A 67 15.82 10.57 -3.92
CA PRO A 67 16.87 11.56 -4.19
C PRO A 67 17.64 12.06 -2.95
N ALA A 68 16.99 12.26 -1.81
CA ALA A 68 17.66 12.71 -0.59
C ALA A 68 18.52 11.57 -0.01
N ALA A 69 17.98 10.35 0.00
CA ALA A 69 18.73 9.16 0.38
C ALA A 69 19.95 8.92 -0.53
N ARG A 70 19.78 9.04 -1.86
CA ARG A 70 20.88 8.95 -2.84
C ARG A 70 21.98 9.92 -2.51
N THR A 71 21.64 11.19 -2.27
CA THR A 71 22.61 12.24 -1.94
C THR A 71 23.41 11.90 -0.69
N MET A 72 22.74 11.44 0.38
CA MET A 72 23.40 11.05 1.62
C MET A 72 24.31 9.82 1.45
N LEU A 73 23.85 8.83 0.68
CA LEU A 73 24.59 7.61 0.39
C LEU A 73 25.85 7.89 -0.43
N GLN A 74 25.74 8.69 -1.49
CA GLN A 74 26.87 9.09 -2.34
C GLN A 74 27.92 9.85 -1.53
N ALA A 75 27.51 10.75 -0.63
CA ALA A 75 28.43 11.45 0.27
C ALA A 75 29.18 10.49 1.23
N ALA A 76 28.63 9.29 1.48
CA ALA A 76 29.27 8.23 2.25
C ALA A 76 30.03 7.21 1.39
N GLY A 77 30.23 7.47 0.10
CA GLY A 77 30.97 6.59 -0.82
C GLY A 77 30.17 5.40 -1.36
N TRP A 78 28.85 5.40 -1.22
CA TRP A 78 28.00 4.36 -1.79
C TRP A 78 28.01 4.40 -3.33
N THR A 79 28.17 3.23 -3.95
CA THR A 79 28.10 3.08 -5.41
C THR A 79 26.68 2.72 -5.83
N GLU A 80 26.07 3.60 -6.63
CA GLU A 80 24.73 3.38 -7.15
C GLU A 80 24.68 2.17 -8.10
N PRO A 81 23.70 1.26 -7.95
CA PRO A 81 23.45 0.20 -8.91
C PRO A 81 23.13 0.74 -10.31
N ASP A 82 23.33 -0.10 -11.33
CA ASP A 82 22.86 0.19 -12.69
C ASP A 82 21.35 0.50 -12.69
N GLY A 83 21.02 1.70 -13.14
CA GLY A 83 19.67 2.27 -13.12
C GLY A 83 18.63 1.50 -13.94
N GLU A 84 19.05 0.68 -14.91
CA GLU A 84 18.15 -0.10 -15.78
C GLU A 84 17.90 -1.53 -15.27
N VAL A 85 18.69 -2.01 -14.30
CA VAL A 85 18.53 -3.36 -13.75
C VAL A 85 17.30 -3.44 -12.84
N LEU A 86 16.53 -4.52 -12.99
CA LEU A 86 15.42 -4.90 -12.12
C LEU A 86 15.91 -5.72 -10.91
N PRO A 87 16.01 -5.16 -9.70
CA PRO A 87 16.46 -5.91 -8.54
C PRO A 87 15.39 -6.84 -7.97
N THR A 88 15.84 -7.77 -7.14
CA THR A 88 15.01 -8.50 -6.19
C THR A 88 14.74 -7.69 -4.93
N GLY A 89 13.73 -8.08 -4.15
CA GLY A 89 13.48 -7.47 -2.84
C GLY A 89 14.71 -7.56 -1.91
N GLY A 90 15.45 -8.66 -2.00
CA GLY A 90 16.69 -8.86 -1.25
C GLY A 90 17.79 -7.88 -1.66
N GLU A 91 17.97 -7.67 -2.97
CA GLU A 91 18.92 -6.67 -3.47
C GLU A 91 18.52 -5.24 -3.09
N LEU A 92 17.22 -4.90 -3.12
CA LEU A 92 16.71 -3.61 -2.65
C LEU A 92 17.08 -3.36 -1.18
N VAL A 93 16.93 -4.39 -0.33
CA VAL A 93 17.30 -4.30 1.08
C VAL A 93 18.81 -4.16 1.24
N ALA A 94 19.58 -5.10 0.67
CA ALA A 94 21.03 -5.21 0.90
C ALA A 94 21.82 -4.05 0.27
N ARG A 95 21.42 -3.59 -0.92
CA ARG A 95 22.17 -2.57 -1.67
C ARG A 95 21.69 -1.15 -1.43
N TYR A 96 20.52 -0.94 -0.82
CA TYR A 96 19.99 0.41 -0.59
C TYR A 96 19.51 0.65 0.85
N LEU A 97 18.56 -0.15 1.37
CA LEU A 97 17.95 0.13 2.68
C LEU A 97 18.92 -0.09 3.86
N GLU A 98 19.70 -1.17 3.83
CA GLU A 98 20.71 -1.44 4.85
C GLU A 98 21.81 -0.36 4.88
N PRO A 99 22.46 0.00 3.75
CA PRO A 99 23.40 1.11 3.71
C PRO A 99 22.83 2.43 4.23
N LEU A 100 21.60 2.77 3.84
CA LEU A 100 20.94 4.01 4.26
C LEU A 100 20.71 4.04 5.77
N ALA A 101 20.20 2.94 6.32
CA ALA A 101 19.97 2.80 7.75
C ALA A 101 21.27 2.81 8.57
N ALA A 102 22.39 2.38 7.98
CA ALA A 102 23.69 2.33 8.63
C ALA A 102 24.44 3.69 8.64
N LEU A 103 23.97 4.70 7.89
CA LEU A 103 24.61 6.01 7.87
C LEU A 103 24.68 6.62 9.28
N PRO A 104 25.81 7.24 9.69
CA PRO A 104 25.95 7.81 11.03
C PRO A 104 24.87 8.82 11.42
N ARG A 105 24.29 9.53 10.45
CA ARG A 105 23.21 10.50 10.66
C ARG A 105 21.81 9.87 10.79
N ILE A 106 21.66 8.57 10.49
CA ILE A 106 20.38 7.85 10.50
C ILE A 106 20.39 6.74 11.55
N ALA A 107 21.46 5.94 11.63
CA ALA A 107 21.56 4.76 12.49
C ALA A 107 21.17 5.00 13.97
N PRO A 108 21.59 6.11 14.62
CA PRO A 108 21.20 6.37 16.02
C PRO A 108 19.69 6.54 16.25
N HIS A 109 18.95 6.83 15.18
CA HIS A 109 17.52 7.11 15.21
C HIS A 109 16.64 5.92 14.84
N VAL A 110 17.23 4.80 14.39
CA VAL A 110 16.50 3.59 13.97
C VAL A 110 16.47 2.57 15.09
N ARG A 111 15.25 2.18 15.51
CA ARG A 111 15.02 1.17 16.55
C ARG A 111 14.20 0.01 15.98
N THR A 112 14.84 -1.13 15.78
CA THR A 112 14.20 -2.37 15.28
C THR A 112 13.64 -3.24 16.40
N GLY A 113 12.69 -4.13 16.15
CA GLY A 113 12.01 -4.91 17.21
C GLY A 113 11.15 -4.04 18.13
N ARG A 114 10.65 -2.90 17.64
CA ARG A 114 9.79 -1.95 18.35
C ARG A 114 8.47 -1.84 17.59
N ARG A 115 7.44 -2.55 18.04
CA ARG A 115 6.08 -2.50 17.48
C ARG A 115 5.31 -1.36 18.14
N VAL A 116 4.85 -0.40 17.35
CA VAL A 116 3.87 0.59 17.84
C VAL A 116 2.50 -0.07 17.88
N GLU A 117 1.83 0.00 19.03
CA GLU A 117 0.51 -0.62 19.27
C GLU A 117 -0.61 0.41 19.33
N ALA A 118 -0.30 1.61 19.80
CA ALA A 118 -1.24 2.72 19.87
C ALA A 118 -0.53 4.06 19.79
N VAL A 119 -1.21 5.05 19.23
CA VAL A 119 -0.77 6.44 19.18
C VAL A 119 -1.91 7.33 19.68
N SER A 120 -1.59 8.25 20.59
CA SER A 120 -2.55 9.21 21.15
C SER A 120 -1.90 10.59 21.37
N ARG A 121 -2.65 11.53 21.95
CA ARG A 121 -2.11 12.81 22.46
C ARG A 121 -1.91 12.68 23.97
N ARG A 122 -0.70 12.96 24.47
CA ARG A 122 -0.37 12.77 25.90
C ARG A 122 -1.33 13.56 26.79
N GLY A 123 -2.10 12.85 27.62
CA GLY A 123 -3.03 13.46 28.57
C GLY A 123 -4.35 13.97 27.98
N TYR A 124 -4.66 13.66 26.72
CA TYR A 124 -5.90 14.10 26.06
C TYR A 124 -6.67 12.93 25.46
N ASP A 125 -7.91 12.76 25.91
CA ASP A 125 -8.90 11.92 25.25
C ASP A 125 -9.26 12.47 23.85
N LYS A 126 -9.60 11.58 22.91
CA LYS A 126 -9.98 11.92 21.53
C LYS A 126 -11.13 12.94 21.45
N VAL A 127 -12.06 12.94 22.41
CA VAL A 127 -13.23 13.85 22.41
C VAL A 127 -12.90 15.26 22.91
N LYS A 128 -11.78 15.47 23.62
CA LYS A 128 -11.40 16.79 24.15
C LYS A 128 -10.64 17.62 23.11
N THR A 129 -11.06 18.87 22.92
CA THR A 129 -10.45 19.76 21.89
C THR A 129 -9.51 20.80 22.46
N ALA A 130 -9.90 21.53 23.51
CA ALA A 130 -9.07 22.60 24.06
C ALA A 130 -7.71 22.07 24.54
N GLY A 131 -6.60 22.61 24.01
CA GLY A 131 -5.24 22.24 24.39
C GLY A 131 -4.68 20.97 23.72
N ARG A 132 -5.52 20.19 23.01
CA ARG A 132 -5.11 18.89 22.45
C ARG A 132 -4.06 19.02 21.36
N GLU A 133 -4.21 19.99 20.46
CA GLU A 133 -3.31 20.17 19.32
C GLU A 133 -1.89 20.55 19.73
N GLN A 134 -1.71 21.14 20.92
CA GLN A 134 -0.41 21.52 21.46
C GLN A 134 0.27 20.37 22.23
N ALA A 135 -0.49 19.32 22.60
CA ALA A 135 0.04 18.18 23.32
C ALA A 135 0.90 17.30 22.39
N PRO A 136 2.04 16.78 22.85
CA PRO A 136 2.82 15.86 22.03
C PRO A 136 2.05 14.55 21.80
N PHE A 137 2.41 13.86 20.72
CA PHE A 137 2.00 12.49 20.53
C PHE A 137 2.64 11.60 21.59
N GLU A 138 1.90 10.59 22.05
CA GLU A 138 2.40 9.49 22.86
C GLU A 138 2.22 8.19 22.10
N LEU A 139 3.32 7.45 21.91
CA LEU A 139 3.34 6.15 21.25
C LEU A 139 3.51 5.07 22.30
N VAL A 140 2.59 4.11 22.33
CA VAL A 140 2.71 2.88 23.11
C VAL A 140 3.43 1.86 22.25
N VAL A 141 4.61 1.42 22.70
CA VAL A 141 5.50 0.55 21.95
C VAL A 141 5.71 -0.74 22.72
N ARG A 142 5.61 -1.89 22.04
CA ARG A 142 6.03 -3.19 22.54
C ARG A 142 7.36 -3.56 21.91
N THR A 143 8.32 -3.90 22.75
CA THR A 143 9.63 -4.38 22.32
C THR A 143 9.59 -5.88 22.01
N ALA A 144 10.61 -6.38 21.31
CA ALA A 144 10.73 -7.79 20.95
C ALA A 144 10.78 -8.75 22.15
N ASP A 145 11.21 -8.27 23.33
CA ASP A 145 11.23 -9.05 24.59
C ASP A 145 9.89 -8.98 25.36
N GLY A 146 8.89 -8.26 24.83
CA GLY A 146 7.57 -8.12 25.42
C GLY A 146 7.41 -6.92 26.36
N ARG A 147 8.47 -6.17 26.69
CA ARG A 147 8.37 -4.95 27.52
C ARG A 147 7.63 -3.84 26.79
N GLY A 148 6.79 -3.11 27.54
CA GLY A 148 6.13 -1.90 27.08
C GLY A 148 6.97 -0.65 27.31
N GLU A 149 6.96 0.26 26.35
CA GLU A 149 7.61 1.57 26.37
C GLU A 149 6.60 2.65 25.95
N ARG A 150 6.72 3.86 26.52
CA ARG A 150 5.99 5.05 26.06
C ARG A 150 6.99 6.07 25.54
N LEU A 151 6.78 6.52 24.31
CA LEU A 151 7.66 7.48 23.64
C LEU A 151 6.87 8.72 23.25
N LEU A 152 7.49 9.90 23.34
CA LEU A 152 6.88 11.16 22.94
C LEU A 152 7.44 11.65 21.62
N ALA A 153 6.57 12.23 20.80
CA ALA A 153 6.94 12.81 19.51
C ALA A 153 6.16 14.10 19.24
N ARG A 154 6.74 15.03 18.48
CA ARG A 154 6.03 16.24 18.05
C ARG A 154 5.12 16.00 16.84
N ALA A 155 5.46 15.01 16.03
CA ALA A 155 4.73 14.61 14.82
C ALA A 155 4.86 13.11 14.59
N VAL A 156 3.93 12.54 13.82
CA VAL A 156 3.91 11.11 13.48
C VAL A 156 3.76 10.94 11.98
N ILE A 157 4.69 10.20 11.36
CA ILE A 157 4.63 9.70 10.00
C ILE A 157 4.42 8.19 10.07
N ASP A 158 3.21 7.74 9.73
CA ASP A 158 2.87 6.33 9.67
C ASP A 158 3.21 5.76 8.28
N ALA A 159 4.36 5.10 8.20
CA ALA A 159 4.88 4.41 7.02
C ALA A 159 4.85 2.87 7.18
N SER A 160 3.95 2.35 8.02
CA SER A 160 3.94 0.93 8.41
C SER A 160 3.49 -0.03 7.29
N GLY A 161 2.97 0.50 6.19
CA GLY A 161 2.54 -0.27 5.02
C GLY A 161 1.32 -1.17 5.30
N THR A 162 1.16 -2.21 4.48
CA THR A 162 -0.01 -3.12 4.54
C THR A 162 0.39 -4.60 4.63
N CYS A 163 1.65 -4.97 4.39
CA CYS A 163 2.11 -6.36 4.28
C CYS A 163 1.89 -7.21 5.55
N ALA A 164 1.64 -6.59 6.71
CA ALA A 164 1.38 -7.29 7.95
C ALA A 164 -0.08 -7.78 8.08
N THR A 165 -0.98 -7.28 7.24
CA THR A 165 -2.43 -7.52 7.34
C THR A 165 -2.94 -8.02 5.99
N PRO A 166 -2.77 -9.32 5.68
CA PRO A 166 -3.30 -9.88 4.44
C PRO A 166 -4.83 -9.84 4.43
N ASN A 167 -5.40 -9.75 3.23
CA ASN A 167 -6.82 -10.04 3.06
C ASN A 167 -7.02 -11.55 3.22
N PRO A 168 -8.11 -11.98 3.88
CA PRO A 168 -8.43 -13.40 4.01
C PRO A 168 -8.79 -14.04 2.66
N MET A 169 -8.97 -15.36 2.67
CA MET A 169 -9.36 -16.12 1.48
C MET A 169 -10.82 -15.89 1.07
N GLY A 170 -11.69 -15.61 2.04
CA GLY A 170 -13.13 -15.47 1.82
C GLY A 170 -13.51 -14.35 0.84
N ALA A 171 -14.51 -14.62 0.01
CA ALA A 171 -14.89 -13.71 -1.07
C ALA A 171 -15.44 -12.36 -0.58
N SER A 172 -16.00 -12.32 0.63
CA SER A 172 -16.55 -11.14 1.31
C SER A 172 -15.50 -10.31 2.07
N GLY A 173 -14.21 -10.69 2.00
CA GLY A 173 -13.15 -10.01 2.76
C GLY A 173 -13.09 -10.41 4.25
N LEU A 174 -13.80 -11.49 4.61
CA LEU A 174 -13.78 -12.13 5.93
C LEU A 174 -13.03 -13.47 5.86
N PRO A 175 -12.40 -13.92 6.97
CA PRO A 175 -11.90 -15.28 7.07
C PRO A 175 -13.02 -16.29 6.88
N VAL A 176 -12.69 -17.43 6.26
CA VAL A 176 -13.60 -18.57 6.14
C VAL A 176 -13.47 -19.52 7.33
N GLU A 177 -14.48 -20.35 7.55
CA GLU A 177 -14.40 -21.42 8.56
C GLU A 177 -13.22 -22.36 8.23
N GLY A 178 -12.44 -22.74 9.25
CA GLY A 178 -11.24 -23.57 9.10
C GLY A 178 -9.96 -22.82 8.72
N GLU A 179 -10.02 -21.53 8.34
CA GLU A 179 -8.85 -20.75 7.93
C GLU A 179 -7.85 -20.55 9.07
N ALA A 180 -8.34 -20.32 10.30
CA ALA A 180 -7.49 -20.14 11.47
C ALA A 180 -6.83 -21.46 11.91
N GLU A 181 -7.60 -22.55 11.94
CA GLU A 181 -7.17 -23.89 12.34
C GLU A 181 -6.10 -24.45 11.39
N LEU A 182 -6.22 -24.12 10.09
CA LEU A 182 -5.32 -24.56 9.03
C LEU A 182 -4.22 -23.54 8.69
N ALA A 183 -4.03 -22.49 9.50
CA ALA A 183 -3.05 -21.43 9.22
C ALA A 183 -1.63 -21.96 8.92
N HIS A 184 -1.21 -23.08 9.52
CA HIS A 184 0.08 -23.70 9.25
C HIS A 184 0.24 -24.25 7.82
N ARG A 185 -0.87 -24.53 7.11
CA ARG A 185 -0.94 -24.97 5.71
C ARG A 185 -1.26 -23.84 4.72
N ILE A 186 -1.45 -22.63 5.23
CA ILE A 186 -1.78 -21.46 4.44
C ILE A 186 -0.57 -20.53 4.41
N ARG A 187 -0.18 -20.10 3.21
CA ARG A 187 0.83 -19.06 3.00
C ARG A 187 0.18 -17.85 2.35
N TYR A 188 0.13 -16.73 3.06
CA TYR A 188 -0.24 -15.45 2.45
C TYR A 188 0.93 -14.84 1.68
N GLY A 189 0.63 -14.21 0.54
CA GLY A 189 1.61 -13.56 -0.33
C GLY A 189 2.30 -14.54 -1.29
N ILE A 190 3.60 -14.34 -1.53
CA ILE A 190 4.37 -15.10 -2.52
C ILE A 190 5.31 -16.08 -1.79
N PRO A 191 5.15 -17.41 -1.97
CA PRO A 191 6.10 -18.39 -1.45
C PRO A 191 7.44 -18.32 -2.20
N ASP A 192 8.52 -18.74 -1.56
CA ASP A 192 9.84 -18.96 -2.18
C ASP A 192 9.96 -20.43 -2.60
N ALA A 193 9.12 -20.83 -3.56
CA ALA A 193 8.88 -22.25 -3.87
C ALA A 193 10.09 -22.92 -4.54
N LEU A 194 10.96 -22.14 -5.19
CA LEU A 194 12.19 -22.64 -5.78
C LEU A 194 13.39 -22.62 -4.81
N GLY A 195 13.31 -21.84 -3.73
CA GLY A 195 14.34 -21.69 -2.72
C GLY A 195 13.90 -22.25 -1.37
N ARG A 196 13.75 -21.37 -0.37
CA ARG A 196 13.60 -21.74 1.05
C ARG A 196 12.36 -22.59 1.34
N ASP A 197 11.28 -22.40 0.58
CA ASP A 197 10.02 -23.09 0.80
C ASP A 197 9.90 -24.36 -0.06
N ARG A 198 10.93 -24.76 -0.83
CA ARG A 198 10.87 -25.90 -1.76
C ARG A 198 10.36 -27.19 -1.12
N ALA A 199 10.86 -27.54 0.07
CA ALA A 199 10.49 -28.77 0.76
C ALA A 199 9.00 -28.82 1.16
N ARG A 200 8.35 -27.66 1.29
CA ARG A 200 6.92 -27.56 1.61
C ARG A 200 6.03 -27.90 0.41
N TYR A 201 6.47 -27.57 -0.81
CA TYR A 201 5.64 -27.65 -2.01
C TYR A 201 6.04 -28.78 -2.97
N ALA A 202 7.27 -29.29 -2.90
CA ALA A 202 7.74 -30.35 -3.79
C ALA A 202 6.97 -31.67 -3.54
N GLY A 203 6.42 -32.25 -4.62
CA GLY A 203 5.64 -33.48 -4.55
C GLY A 203 4.26 -33.32 -3.89
N ARG A 204 3.74 -32.09 -3.83
CA ARG A 204 2.48 -31.73 -3.17
C ARG A 204 1.51 -31.08 -4.15
N ARG A 205 0.21 -31.18 -3.85
CA ARG A 205 -0.83 -30.41 -4.55
C ARG A 205 -1.06 -29.09 -3.84
N THR A 206 -0.83 -27.99 -4.55
CA THR A 206 -0.96 -26.64 -4.01
C THR A 206 -2.10 -25.89 -4.68
N LEU A 207 -3.02 -25.31 -3.88
CA LEU A 207 -4.02 -24.37 -4.37
C LEU A 207 -3.51 -22.94 -4.23
N VAL A 208 -3.52 -22.17 -5.32
CA VAL A 208 -3.30 -20.72 -5.30
C VAL A 208 -4.64 -20.02 -5.45
N VAL A 209 -4.96 -19.12 -4.52
CA VAL A 209 -6.20 -18.30 -4.54
C VAL A 209 -5.85 -16.84 -4.80
N GLY A 210 -6.48 -16.25 -5.81
CA GLY A 210 -6.32 -14.84 -6.17
C GLY A 210 -5.86 -14.65 -7.61
N SER A 211 -6.06 -13.43 -8.13
CA SER A 211 -5.86 -13.13 -9.56
C SER A 211 -4.96 -11.91 -9.80
N GLY A 212 -4.20 -11.47 -8.80
CA GLY A 212 -3.25 -10.36 -8.92
C GLY A 212 -1.83 -10.83 -9.23
N HIS A 213 -0.91 -9.89 -9.45
CA HIS A 213 0.50 -10.16 -9.75
C HIS A 213 1.21 -11.06 -8.71
N SER A 214 0.79 -11.02 -7.44
CA SER A 214 1.32 -11.94 -6.42
C SER A 214 0.94 -13.40 -6.69
N ALA A 215 -0.30 -13.66 -7.12
CA ALA A 215 -0.73 -15.00 -7.52
C ALA A 215 0.04 -15.47 -8.74
N PHE A 216 0.25 -14.59 -9.74
CA PHE A 216 0.96 -14.94 -10.96
C PHE A 216 2.42 -15.34 -10.69
N ASN A 217 3.12 -14.59 -9.83
CA ASN A 217 4.48 -14.97 -9.41
C ASN A 217 4.50 -16.32 -8.69
N ALA A 218 3.56 -16.56 -7.77
CA ALA A 218 3.46 -17.84 -7.06
C ALA A 218 3.22 -19.01 -8.04
N LEU A 219 2.32 -18.84 -9.01
CA LEU A 219 2.03 -19.84 -10.05
C LEU A 219 3.27 -20.15 -10.90
N LEU A 220 3.97 -19.11 -11.37
CA LEU A 220 5.19 -19.28 -12.17
C LEU A 220 6.27 -20.07 -11.40
N GLU A 221 6.48 -19.79 -10.12
CA GLU A 221 7.46 -20.52 -9.30
C GLU A 221 7.02 -21.96 -8.98
N LEU A 222 5.76 -22.17 -8.62
CA LEU A 222 5.22 -23.50 -8.30
C LEU A 222 5.20 -24.41 -9.53
N THR A 223 4.84 -23.88 -10.71
CA THR A 223 4.90 -24.66 -11.95
C THR A 223 6.34 -24.94 -12.38
N ALA A 224 7.26 -23.99 -12.17
CA ALA A 224 8.69 -24.26 -12.36
C ALA A 224 9.23 -25.33 -11.40
N LEU A 225 8.71 -25.40 -10.17
CA LEU A 225 9.00 -26.47 -9.22
C LEU A 225 8.45 -27.81 -9.71
N ALA A 226 7.22 -27.82 -10.24
CA ALA A 226 6.59 -29.05 -10.74
C ALA A 226 7.37 -29.72 -11.88
N ARG A 227 8.00 -28.92 -12.74
CA ARG A 227 8.93 -29.42 -13.78
C ARG A 227 10.18 -30.11 -13.21
N ARG A 228 10.55 -29.82 -11.95
CA ARG A 228 11.76 -30.32 -11.27
C ARG A 228 11.48 -31.35 -10.18
N ALA A 229 10.23 -31.52 -9.77
CA ALA A 229 9.82 -32.37 -8.66
C ALA A 229 8.52 -33.11 -9.04
N PRO A 230 8.61 -34.37 -9.51
CA PRO A 230 7.45 -35.18 -9.87
C PRO A 230 6.43 -35.27 -8.72
N GLY A 231 5.14 -35.32 -9.07
CA GLY A 231 4.04 -35.34 -8.10
C GLY A 231 3.65 -33.96 -7.55
N THR A 232 4.32 -32.89 -7.97
CA THR A 232 3.88 -31.52 -7.64
C THR A 232 2.74 -31.12 -8.57
N GLU A 233 1.61 -30.70 -8.02
CA GLU A 233 0.44 -30.26 -8.78
C GLU A 233 0.03 -28.84 -8.36
N VAL A 234 -0.37 -28.03 -9.34
CA VAL A 234 -0.76 -26.64 -9.11
C VAL A 234 -2.20 -26.42 -9.58
N VAL A 235 -3.04 -26.00 -8.64
CA VAL A 235 -4.43 -25.61 -8.89
C VAL A 235 -4.55 -24.11 -8.64
N TRP A 236 -5.29 -23.41 -9.48
CA TRP A 236 -5.49 -21.97 -9.39
C TRP A 236 -6.99 -21.65 -9.30
N ALA A 237 -7.41 -20.96 -8.25
CA ALA A 237 -8.79 -20.51 -8.07
C ALA A 237 -8.91 -18.98 -8.14
N ILE A 238 -9.90 -18.51 -8.91
CA ILE A 238 -10.24 -17.09 -9.03
C ILE A 238 -11.75 -16.87 -8.86
N ARG A 239 -12.11 -15.72 -8.28
CA ARG A 239 -13.51 -15.30 -8.14
C ARG A 239 -14.16 -14.88 -9.46
N ARG A 240 -13.35 -14.40 -10.42
CA ARG A 240 -13.85 -13.95 -11.72
C ARG A 240 -14.24 -15.16 -12.56
N THR A 241 -15.31 -15.04 -13.33
CA THR A 241 -15.79 -16.08 -14.26
C THR A 241 -15.07 -16.02 -15.61
N GLU A 242 -14.56 -14.85 -15.99
CA GLU A 242 -13.88 -14.62 -17.27
C GLU A 242 -12.37 -14.38 -17.09
N PRO A 243 -11.50 -15.37 -17.36
CA PRO A 243 -10.06 -15.24 -17.14
C PRO A 243 -9.35 -14.40 -18.22
N ALA A 244 -9.93 -14.25 -19.41
CA ALA A 244 -9.29 -13.58 -20.55
C ALA A 244 -8.88 -12.12 -20.24
N LEU A 245 -9.64 -11.46 -19.36
CA LEU A 245 -9.39 -10.09 -18.91
C LEU A 245 -8.22 -9.96 -17.90
N LEU A 246 -7.69 -11.08 -17.38
CA LEU A 246 -6.59 -11.08 -16.40
C LEU A 246 -5.21 -10.89 -17.02
N PHE A 247 -5.07 -11.13 -18.32
CA PHE A 247 -3.79 -11.12 -19.00
C PHE A 247 -3.46 -9.78 -19.68
N GLY A 248 -4.09 -8.69 -19.22
CA GLY A 248 -4.09 -7.36 -19.83
C GLY A 248 -2.70 -6.71 -19.95
N GLY A 249 -2.57 -5.80 -20.90
CA GLY A 249 -1.35 -5.04 -21.19
C GLY A 249 -0.45 -5.70 -22.24
N GLY A 250 -0.01 -6.94 -22.03
CA GLY A 250 0.93 -7.61 -22.95
C GLY A 250 2.13 -6.70 -23.30
N GLU A 251 2.45 -6.56 -24.59
CA GLU A 251 3.48 -5.62 -25.08
C GLU A 251 3.09 -4.13 -24.96
N LYS A 252 1.80 -3.82 -24.73
CA LYS A 252 1.31 -2.45 -24.52
C LYS A 252 1.50 -1.96 -23.09
N ASP A 253 2.00 -2.82 -22.19
CA ASP A 253 2.39 -2.43 -20.85
C ASP A 253 3.72 -1.65 -20.90
N ARG A 254 3.71 -0.38 -20.49
CA ARG A 254 4.91 0.49 -20.47
C ARG A 254 5.96 0.04 -19.43
N LEU A 255 5.66 -0.97 -18.59
CA LEU A 255 6.63 -1.79 -17.87
C LEU A 255 6.68 -3.19 -18.49
N PRO A 256 7.58 -3.45 -19.46
CA PRO A 256 7.57 -4.69 -20.25
C PRO A 256 7.62 -5.97 -19.40
N ALA A 257 8.39 -5.94 -18.30
CA ALA A 257 8.49 -7.07 -17.38
C ALA A 257 7.15 -7.41 -16.71
N ARG A 258 6.29 -6.42 -16.46
CA ARG A 258 4.96 -6.61 -15.88
C ARG A 258 4.00 -7.24 -16.91
N GLY A 259 3.97 -6.70 -18.12
CA GLY A 259 3.17 -7.26 -19.23
C GLY A 259 3.56 -8.70 -19.56
N SER A 260 4.86 -9.04 -19.43
CA SER A 260 5.37 -10.40 -19.67
C SER A 260 4.80 -11.46 -18.71
N LEU A 261 4.38 -11.08 -17.49
CA LEU A 261 3.79 -12.01 -16.53
C LEU A 261 2.46 -12.59 -17.05
N GLY A 262 1.62 -11.75 -17.67
CA GLY A 262 0.35 -12.18 -18.24
C GLY A 262 0.53 -13.14 -19.42
N THR A 263 1.53 -12.89 -20.28
CA THR A 263 1.85 -13.79 -21.40
C THR A 263 2.36 -15.14 -20.93
N ARG A 264 3.33 -15.16 -20.01
CA ARG A 264 3.86 -16.40 -19.44
C ARG A 264 2.78 -17.22 -18.73
N LEU A 265 1.79 -16.57 -18.13
CA LEU A 265 0.68 -17.27 -17.48
C LEU A 265 -0.29 -17.91 -18.48
N ARG A 266 -0.56 -17.26 -19.63
CA ARG A 266 -1.32 -17.88 -20.72
C ARG A 266 -0.64 -19.15 -21.21
N GLU A 267 0.67 -19.07 -21.49
CA GLU A 267 1.46 -20.23 -21.90
C GLU A 267 1.36 -21.38 -20.89
N LEU A 268 1.39 -21.08 -19.57
CA LEU A 268 1.23 -22.10 -18.54
C LEU A 268 -0.15 -22.78 -18.53
N LEU A 269 -1.21 -22.06 -18.90
CA LEU A 269 -2.55 -22.63 -19.01
C LEU A 269 -2.67 -23.49 -20.27
N ASP A 270 -2.14 -23.01 -21.39
CA ASP A 270 -2.18 -23.70 -22.68
C ASP A 270 -1.36 -25.00 -22.63
N ASP A 271 -0.22 -25.00 -21.93
CA ASP A 271 0.60 -26.18 -21.68
C ASP A 271 0.00 -27.16 -20.65
N GLY A 272 -1.15 -26.84 -20.03
CA GLY A 272 -1.79 -27.65 -18.99
C GLY A 272 -1.01 -27.71 -17.67
N GLY A 273 -0.04 -26.81 -17.46
CA GLY A 273 0.81 -26.78 -16.26
C GLY A 273 0.11 -26.27 -14.99
N VAL A 274 -1.10 -25.71 -15.13
CA VAL A 274 -1.95 -25.21 -14.04
C VAL A 274 -3.41 -25.52 -14.33
N LYS A 275 -4.13 -26.08 -13.35
CA LYS A 275 -5.59 -26.25 -13.44
C LYS A 275 -6.32 -25.00 -12.92
N LEU A 276 -6.92 -24.22 -13.82
CA LEU A 276 -7.71 -23.05 -13.48
C LEU A 276 -9.16 -23.42 -13.11
N ILE A 277 -9.65 -22.84 -12.01
CA ILE A 277 -11.03 -22.91 -11.53
C ILE A 277 -11.54 -21.47 -11.38
N ALA A 278 -12.40 -21.06 -12.32
CA ALA A 278 -12.98 -19.73 -12.36
C ALA A 278 -14.31 -19.67 -11.61
N GLY A 279 -14.75 -18.47 -11.22
CA GLY A 279 -16.00 -18.25 -10.50
C GLY A 279 -16.04 -18.82 -9.08
N PHE A 280 -14.90 -19.22 -8.51
CA PHE A 280 -14.85 -19.88 -7.22
C PHE A 280 -14.76 -18.87 -6.07
N ARG A 281 -15.76 -18.91 -5.18
CA ARG A 281 -15.84 -18.06 -3.97
C ARG A 281 -15.78 -18.96 -2.74
N THR A 282 -14.64 -18.93 -2.04
CA THR A 282 -14.41 -19.81 -0.88
C THR A 282 -15.33 -19.46 0.30
N THR A 283 -15.91 -20.48 0.91
CA THR A 283 -16.80 -20.40 2.09
C THR A 283 -16.25 -21.17 3.31
N GLY A 284 -15.43 -22.20 3.10
CA GLY A 284 -14.89 -23.03 4.19
C GLY A 284 -13.67 -23.86 3.79
N LEU A 285 -12.95 -24.35 4.80
CA LEU A 285 -11.84 -25.30 4.66
C LEU A 285 -12.05 -26.49 5.60
N VAL A 286 -12.08 -27.70 5.02
CA VAL A 286 -12.27 -28.94 5.77
C VAL A 286 -11.03 -29.82 5.65
N ARG A 287 -10.46 -30.19 6.80
CA ARG A 287 -9.37 -31.17 6.84
C ARG A 287 -9.93 -32.59 6.73
N THR A 288 -9.39 -33.36 5.80
CA THR A 288 -9.68 -34.78 5.62
C THR A 288 -8.40 -35.61 5.78
N GLU A 289 -8.52 -36.94 5.77
CA GLU A 289 -7.36 -37.84 5.78
C GLU A 289 -6.47 -37.68 4.53
N ARG A 290 -7.07 -37.28 3.40
CA ARG A 290 -6.39 -37.15 2.10
C ARG A 290 -5.82 -35.76 1.83
N GLY A 291 -6.08 -34.79 2.71
CA GLY A 291 -5.69 -33.39 2.54
C GLY A 291 -6.83 -32.43 2.87
N ILE A 292 -6.72 -31.20 2.38
CA ILE A 292 -7.66 -30.11 2.63
C ILE A 292 -8.65 -30.01 1.47
N VAL A 293 -9.93 -30.07 1.80
CA VAL A 293 -11.01 -29.77 0.88
C VAL A 293 -11.39 -28.31 1.07
N VAL A 294 -11.49 -27.58 -0.05
CA VAL A 294 -11.84 -26.16 -0.08
C VAL A 294 -13.26 -26.06 -0.60
N GLU A 295 -14.15 -25.55 0.25
CA GLU A 295 -15.56 -25.38 -0.05
C GLU A 295 -15.80 -24.00 -0.63
N GLY A 296 -16.70 -23.92 -1.60
CA GLY A 296 -17.17 -22.69 -2.21
C GLY A 296 -18.69 -22.56 -2.14
N GLU A 297 -19.17 -21.42 -2.63
CA GLU A 297 -20.60 -21.21 -2.88
C GLU A 297 -21.16 -22.25 -3.87
N ASP A 298 -22.49 -22.43 -3.87
CA ASP A 298 -23.22 -23.33 -4.77
C ASP A 298 -22.72 -24.79 -4.76
N GLU A 299 -22.35 -25.29 -3.57
CA GLU A 299 -21.80 -26.64 -3.36
C GLU A 299 -20.51 -26.93 -4.15
N ALA A 300 -19.82 -25.89 -4.62
CA ALA A 300 -18.56 -26.03 -5.33
C ALA A 300 -17.45 -26.54 -4.39
N VAL A 301 -16.60 -27.43 -4.89
CA VAL A 301 -15.52 -28.03 -4.10
C VAL A 301 -14.21 -28.11 -4.90
N ILE A 302 -13.10 -27.78 -4.25
CA ILE A 302 -11.74 -27.99 -4.76
C ILE A 302 -10.97 -28.90 -3.80
N GLY A 303 -10.23 -29.87 -4.35
CA GLY A 303 -9.28 -30.68 -3.60
C GLY A 303 -9.56 -32.18 -3.66
N PRO A 304 -8.98 -32.97 -2.74
CA PRO A 304 -8.12 -32.52 -1.63
C PRO A 304 -6.81 -31.90 -2.14
N VAL A 305 -6.27 -30.91 -1.42
CA VAL A 305 -4.95 -30.28 -1.63
C VAL A 305 -4.10 -30.38 -0.37
N ASP A 306 -2.78 -30.26 -0.47
CA ASP A 306 -1.86 -30.31 0.67
C ASP A 306 -1.58 -28.92 1.28
N GLU A 307 -1.44 -27.91 0.41
CA GLU A 307 -1.00 -26.57 0.77
C GLU A 307 -1.82 -25.51 0.05
N LEU A 308 -1.97 -24.33 0.69
CA LEU A 308 -2.70 -23.20 0.13
C LEU A 308 -1.81 -21.96 0.09
N VAL A 309 -1.88 -21.23 -1.02
CA VAL A 309 -1.27 -19.92 -1.21
C VAL A 309 -2.38 -18.90 -1.42
N VAL A 310 -2.50 -17.95 -0.51
CA VAL A 310 -3.55 -16.91 -0.55
C VAL A 310 -2.92 -15.59 -0.97
N ALA A 311 -3.21 -15.18 -2.20
CA ALA A 311 -2.71 -13.97 -2.84
C ALA A 311 -3.86 -13.00 -3.15
N THR A 312 -4.73 -12.76 -2.15
CA THR A 312 -5.93 -11.91 -2.23
C THR A 312 -5.69 -10.45 -1.82
N GLY A 313 -4.42 -10.03 -1.76
CA GLY A 313 -4.01 -8.67 -1.43
C GLY A 313 -3.84 -8.42 0.07
N PHE A 314 -3.68 -7.14 0.43
CA PHE A 314 -3.41 -6.68 1.79
C PHE A 314 -4.26 -5.44 2.11
N ARG A 315 -4.32 -5.07 3.38
CA ARG A 315 -5.06 -3.90 3.88
C ARG A 315 -4.28 -3.15 4.98
N PRO A 316 -4.57 -1.87 5.25
CA PRO A 316 -3.92 -1.15 6.34
C PRO A 316 -4.35 -1.70 7.71
N GLU A 317 -3.43 -1.70 8.69
CA GLU A 317 -3.79 -1.85 10.11
C GLU A 317 -4.04 -0.45 10.69
N LEU A 318 -5.28 -0.15 11.07
CA LEU A 318 -5.68 1.18 11.53
C LEU A 318 -5.94 1.25 13.04
N GLY A 319 -5.93 0.11 13.74
CA GLY A 319 -6.22 0.01 15.16
C GLY A 319 -5.31 0.90 16.01
N MET A 320 -4.03 1.00 15.65
CA MET A 320 -3.09 1.85 16.38
C MET A 320 -3.43 3.36 16.33
N LEU A 321 -4.26 3.80 15.38
CA LEU A 321 -4.66 5.21 15.20
C LEU A 321 -6.03 5.53 15.83
N ARG A 322 -6.66 4.58 16.54
CA ARG A 322 -8.04 4.71 17.05
C ARG A 322 -8.27 5.95 17.90
N GLU A 323 -7.27 6.35 18.70
CA GLU A 323 -7.32 7.51 19.60
C GLU A 323 -6.94 8.85 18.93
N LEU A 324 -6.69 8.84 17.61
CA LEU A 324 -6.42 10.03 16.81
C LEU A 324 -7.63 10.43 15.97
N ARG A 325 -7.72 11.72 15.64
CA ARG A 325 -8.76 12.26 14.76
C ARG A 325 -8.35 12.13 13.29
N THR A 326 -8.59 10.97 12.71
CA THR A 326 -8.33 10.67 11.28
C THR A 326 -9.55 10.97 10.41
N ARG A 327 -9.33 11.17 9.11
CA ARG A 327 -10.39 11.30 8.09
C ARG A 327 -10.06 10.34 6.94
N LEU A 328 -10.76 9.21 6.91
CA LEU A 328 -10.48 8.10 6.01
C LEU A 328 -11.67 7.86 5.08
N ASP A 329 -11.36 7.49 3.84
CA ASP A 329 -12.32 7.02 2.84
C ASP A 329 -12.97 5.70 3.32
N PRO A 330 -14.30 5.56 3.23
CA PRO A 330 -15.02 4.47 3.88
C PRO A 330 -14.77 3.09 3.26
N TRP A 331 -14.39 2.97 1.98
CA TRP A 331 -14.12 1.67 1.35
C TRP A 331 -12.65 1.44 1.03
N LEU A 332 -11.89 2.48 0.71
CA LEU A 332 -10.45 2.36 0.47
C LEU A 332 -9.65 2.34 1.76
N GLU A 333 -10.14 2.94 2.84
CA GLU A 333 -9.38 3.14 4.08
C GLU A 333 -8.13 4.03 3.89
N ALA A 334 -8.15 4.89 2.87
CA ALA A 334 -7.13 5.90 2.53
C ALA A 334 -7.50 7.28 3.11
N PRO A 335 -6.58 8.27 3.21
CA PRO A 335 -6.96 9.65 3.51
C PRO A 335 -8.03 10.16 2.53
N VAL A 336 -9.10 10.79 3.02
CA VAL A 336 -10.28 11.12 2.19
C VAL A 336 -9.95 12.00 0.98
N ALA A 337 -8.96 12.90 1.10
CA ALA A 337 -8.57 13.77 0.00
C ALA A 337 -7.81 13.01 -1.09
N LEU A 338 -7.17 11.89 -0.72
CA LEU A 338 -6.47 11.01 -1.65
C LEU A 338 -7.42 10.02 -2.33
N GLY A 339 -8.47 9.55 -1.64
CA GLY A 339 -9.38 8.50 -2.12
C GLY A 339 -9.83 8.64 -3.59
N PRO A 340 -10.43 9.77 -4.00
CA PRO A 340 -10.85 9.99 -5.39
C PRO A 340 -9.71 9.93 -6.41
N LEU A 341 -8.47 10.21 -6.03
CA LEU A 341 -7.31 10.24 -6.93
C LEU A 341 -6.71 8.85 -7.19
N ILE A 342 -7.06 7.86 -6.36
CA ILE A 342 -6.47 6.51 -6.39
C ILE A 342 -7.50 5.39 -6.47
N ASP A 343 -8.79 5.71 -6.60
CA ASP A 343 -9.85 4.71 -6.65
C ASP A 343 -9.61 3.74 -7.83
N PRO A 344 -9.43 2.43 -7.57
CA PRO A 344 -9.12 1.47 -8.62
C PRO A 344 -10.26 1.23 -9.62
N ASN A 345 -11.47 1.72 -9.34
CA ASN A 345 -12.59 1.68 -10.28
C ASN A 345 -12.51 2.80 -11.33
N VAL A 346 -11.70 3.83 -11.08
CA VAL A 346 -11.56 5.02 -11.97
C VAL A 346 -10.13 5.16 -12.48
N HIS A 347 -9.14 4.93 -11.62
CA HIS A 347 -7.74 5.20 -11.87
C HIS A 347 -6.92 3.92 -12.06
N SER A 348 -5.87 4.06 -12.86
CA SER A 348 -4.81 3.08 -13.03
C SER A 348 -3.49 3.74 -12.60
N CYS A 349 -2.37 3.01 -12.42
CA CYS A 349 -1.13 3.61 -11.90
C CYS A 349 -0.62 4.79 -12.76
N GLY A 350 -1.09 4.86 -14.01
CA GLY A 350 -0.86 5.91 -14.99
C GLY A 350 -1.54 7.23 -14.78
N THR A 351 -2.68 7.21 -14.12
CA THR A 351 -3.61 8.33 -14.07
C THR A 351 -3.70 8.92 -12.66
N VAL A 352 -2.82 8.47 -11.76
CA VAL A 352 -2.72 8.98 -10.39
C VAL A 352 -1.77 10.18 -10.38
N TYR A 353 -2.30 11.33 -10.00
CA TYR A 353 -1.51 12.55 -9.84
C TYR A 353 -0.56 12.41 -8.64
N PRO A 354 0.65 12.99 -8.71
CA PRO A 354 1.50 13.16 -7.54
C PRO A 354 0.74 13.91 -6.44
N HIS A 355 0.94 13.50 -5.20
CA HIS A 355 0.24 14.05 -4.03
C HIS A 355 1.18 14.05 -2.83
N GLY A 356 0.92 14.98 -1.92
CA GLY A 356 1.84 15.31 -0.84
C GLY A 356 1.11 15.60 0.46
N PHE A 357 1.70 16.45 1.29
CA PHE A 357 1.19 16.70 2.63
C PHE A 357 -0.28 17.16 2.67
N GLN A 358 -0.80 17.83 1.63
CA GLN A 358 -2.17 18.33 1.59
C GLN A 358 -3.19 17.19 1.57
N GLU A 359 -3.02 16.23 0.66
CA GLU A 359 -3.91 15.09 0.51
C GLU A 359 -3.78 14.09 1.68
N LEU A 360 -2.62 14.06 2.31
CA LEU A 360 -2.28 13.14 3.42
C LEU A 360 -2.59 13.73 4.80
N SER A 361 -3.05 14.98 4.88
CA SER A 361 -3.37 15.65 6.14
C SER A 361 -4.65 15.12 6.76
N HIS A 362 -4.66 15.04 8.09
CA HIS A 362 -5.82 14.67 8.90
C HIS A 362 -6.25 15.82 9.83
N PRO A 363 -7.48 15.75 10.40
CA PRO A 363 -7.88 16.66 11.47
C PRO A 363 -6.94 16.63 12.67
N GLU A 364 -6.32 15.48 12.97
CA GLU A 364 -5.22 15.41 13.92
C GLU A 364 -3.96 16.05 13.28
N ARG A 365 -3.62 17.24 13.76
CA ARG A 365 -2.47 18.01 13.26
C ARG A 365 -1.15 17.23 13.39
N ASP A 366 -0.25 17.37 12.41
CA ASP A 366 1.09 16.75 12.40
C ASP A 366 1.08 15.20 12.43
N LEU A 367 -0.06 14.58 12.07
CA LEU A 367 -0.19 13.16 11.74
C LEU A 367 -0.28 13.01 10.22
N TYR A 368 0.55 12.14 9.65
CA TYR A 368 0.55 11.80 8.23
C TYR A 368 0.60 10.29 8.05
N VAL A 369 -0.30 9.73 7.23
CA VAL A 369 -0.24 8.34 6.77
C VAL A 369 0.36 8.33 5.37
N VAL A 370 1.45 7.60 5.15
CA VAL A 370 2.24 7.66 3.91
C VAL A 370 2.53 6.26 3.35
N GLY A 371 3.08 6.24 2.14
CA GLY A 371 3.45 5.03 1.41
C GLY A 371 2.23 4.18 1.03
N MET A 372 2.46 2.87 0.89
CA MET A 372 1.39 1.91 0.56
C MET A 372 0.21 1.97 1.56
N LYS A 373 0.46 2.40 2.82
CA LYS A 373 -0.62 2.51 3.81
C LYS A 373 -1.59 3.65 3.48
N SER A 374 -1.11 4.76 2.91
CA SER A 374 -1.98 5.86 2.51
C SER A 374 -2.89 5.48 1.34
N TYR A 375 -2.51 4.48 0.55
CA TYR A 375 -3.35 3.95 -0.52
C TYR A 375 -4.45 3.00 -0.02
N GLY A 376 -4.41 2.64 1.26
CA GLY A 376 -5.36 1.72 1.87
C GLY A 376 -5.44 0.41 1.09
N ARG A 377 -6.55 0.20 0.37
CA ARG A 377 -6.81 -1.00 -0.44
C ARG A 377 -6.54 -0.83 -1.93
N ALA A 378 -6.20 0.37 -2.40
CA ALA A 378 -5.88 0.61 -3.81
C ALA A 378 -4.54 -0.05 -4.19
N PRO A 379 -4.47 -0.85 -5.27
CA PRO A 379 -3.28 -1.64 -5.63
C PRO A 379 -2.24 -0.88 -6.47
N THR A 380 -2.43 0.42 -6.71
CA THR A 380 -1.71 1.20 -7.74
C THR A 380 -0.50 1.98 -7.20
N PHE A 381 0.03 1.61 -6.04
CA PHE A 381 1.13 2.33 -5.39
C PHE A 381 2.48 2.07 -6.06
N LEU A 382 3.25 3.15 -6.25
CA LEU A 382 4.63 3.12 -6.73
C LEU A 382 5.57 3.76 -5.71
N LEU A 383 6.78 3.21 -5.56
CA LEU A 383 7.79 3.76 -4.64
C LEU A 383 8.13 5.24 -4.87
N PRO A 384 8.30 5.72 -6.13
CA PRO A 384 8.47 7.15 -6.40
C PRO A 384 7.37 8.03 -5.80
N THR A 385 6.11 7.56 -5.83
CA THR A 385 5.01 8.28 -5.19
C THR A 385 5.22 8.38 -3.69
N GLY A 386 5.62 7.29 -3.03
CA GLY A 386 5.95 7.31 -1.60
C GLY A 386 7.09 8.27 -1.24
N TYR A 387 8.11 8.38 -2.10
CA TYR A 387 9.22 9.31 -1.92
C TYR A 387 8.77 10.77 -2.03
N GLU A 388 7.90 11.07 -2.99
CA GLU A 388 7.31 12.40 -3.13
C GLU A 388 6.44 12.78 -1.92
N GLN A 389 5.64 11.83 -1.43
CA GLN A 389 4.82 12.05 -0.24
C GLN A 389 5.68 12.46 0.96
N VAL A 390 6.77 11.74 1.24
CA VAL A 390 7.61 12.01 2.42
C VAL A 390 8.51 13.24 2.25
N ARG A 391 8.94 13.58 1.03
CA ARG A 391 9.59 14.86 0.72
C ARG A 391 8.67 16.03 1.10
N SER A 392 7.44 15.99 0.59
CA SER A 392 6.41 17.01 0.83
C SER A 392 6.06 17.13 2.32
N VAL A 393 5.82 16.00 3.01
CA VAL A 393 5.52 15.96 4.45
C VAL A 393 6.67 16.50 5.30
N ALA A 394 7.92 16.11 5.00
CA ALA A 394 9.08 16.58 5.75
C ALA A 394 9.29 18.10 5.58
N ALA A 395 9.02 18.66 4.39
CA ALA A 395 9.03 20.10 4.17
C ALA A 395 7.97 20.82 5.01
N ALA A 396 6.74 20.30 5.04
CA ALA A 396 5.67 20.86 5.86
C ALA A 396 6.02 20.86 7.36
N LEU A 397 6.56 19.75 7.88
CA LEU A 397 6.99 19.63 9.28
C LEU A 397 8.17 20.55 9.66
N ALA A 398 8.99 20.92 8.68
CA ALA A 398 10.06 21.90 8.84
C ALA A 398 9.57 23.36 8.75
N GLY A 399 8.30 23.58 8.43
CA GLY A 399 7.71 24.91 8.24
C GLY A 399 7.88 25.49 6.83
N ASP A 400 8.50 24.74 5.91
CA ASP A 400 8.67 25.13 4.51
C ASP A 400 7.45 24.70 3.67
N LEU A 401 6.36 25.45 3.82
CA LEU A 401 5.11 25.20 3.10
C LEU A 401 5.21 25.48 1.60
N GLU A 402 6.21 26.24 1.15
CA GLU A 402 6.42 26.47 -0.28
C GLU A 402 6.98 25.21 -0.94
N SER A 403 8.05 24.63 -0.39
CA SER A 403 8.60 23.36 -0.87
C SER A 403 7.60 22.21 -0.72
N ALA A 404 6.81 22.22 0.36
CA ALA A 404 5.81 21.19 0.61
C ALA A 404 4.72 21.12 -0.48
N ARG A 405 4.33 22.26 -1.05
CA ARG A 405 3.30 22.34 -2.11
C ARG A 405 3.81 22.07 -3.52
N LYS A 406 5.13 22.14 -3.75
CA LYS A 406 5.72 21.80 -5.05
C LYS A 406 5.58 20.31 -5.28
N VAL A 407 5.26 19.92 -6.51
CA VAL A 407 5.33 18.53 -6.96
C VAL A 407 6.66 18.35 -7.69
N GLU A 408 7.52 17.47 -7.19
CA GLU A 408 8.83 17.19 -7.79
C GLU A 408 8.88 15.81 -8.46
N LEU A 409 7.79 15.04 -8.37
CA LEU A 409 7.69 13.72 -8.96
C LEU A 409 7.48 13.79 -10.48
N VAL A 410 8.46 13.25 -11.21
CA VAL A 410 8.34 12.96 -12.63
C VAL A 410 8.10 11.47 -12.79
N LEU A 411 6.84 11.06 -12.98
CA LEU A 411 6.52 9.72 -13.43
C LEU A 411 6.54 9.69 -14.97
N PRO A 412 7.08 8.64 -15.60
CA PRO A 412 6.70 8.37 -16.98
C PRO A 412 5.17 8.19 -17.00
N GLU A 413 4.48 8.74 -18.00
CA GLU A 413 3.06 8.49 -18.20
C GLU A 413 2.84 6.97 -18.26
N THR A 414 2.39 6.34 -17.17
CA THR A 414 2.18 4.89 -17.17
C THR A 414 0.80 4.61 -17.78
N GLY A 415 0.67 3.52 -18.51
CA GLY A 415 -0.60 3.00 -18.98
C GLY A 415 -0.88 1.72 -18.21
N VAL A 416 -2.11 1.62 -17.69
CA VAL A 416 -2.77 0.38 -17.26
C VAL A 416 -2.18 -0.31 -16.01
N CYS A 417 -2.80 -0.03 -14.86
CA CYS A 417 -2.91 -0.96 -13.73
C CYS A 417 -4.32 -1.50 -13.50
N ALA A 418 -5.27 -1.16 -14.37
CA ALA A 418 -6.60 -1.71 -14.27
C ALA A 418 -6.59 -3.11 -14.89
N THR A 419 -6.71 -4.15 -14.07
CA THR A 419 -7.49 -5.32 -14.49
C THR A 419 -8.93 -4.89 -14.38
N ASP A 420 -9.54 -4.42 -15.47
CA ASP A 420 -10.91 -3.88 -15.52
C ASP A 420 -11.80 -4.56 -14.47
N LEU A 421 -12.13 -3.82 -13.42
CA LEU A 421 -13.13 -4.20 -12.45
C LEU A 421 -14.43 -3.83 -13.14
N GLY A 422 -15.11 -4.84 -13.70
CA GLY A 422 -16.24 -4.71 -14.61
C GLY A 422 -17.09 -3.45 -14.40
N GLY A 423 -16.97 -2.54 -15.37
CA GLY A 423 -17.72 -1.30 -15.44
C GLY A 423 -17.73 -0.84 -16.89
N SER A 424 -18.79 -1.17 -17.61
CA SER A 424 -19.08 -0.58 -18.92
C SER A 424 -19.23 0.94 -18.74
N GLY A 425 -18.22 1.70 -19.14
CA GLY A 425 -18.20 3.16 -19.06
C GLY A 425 -17.42 3.77 -20.21
N CYS A 426 -18.00 3.73 -21.40
CA CYS A 426 -17.51 4.42 -22.58
C CYS A 426 -17.72 5.94 -22.41
N CYS A 427 -16.64 6.71 -22.25
CA CYS A 427 -16.59 8.14 -22.54
C CYS A 427 -15.11 8.55 -22.74
N SER A 428 -14.60 8.37 -23.95
CA SER A 428 -13.39 9.08 -24.39
C SER A 428 -13.74 10.56 -24.60
N VAL A 429 -13.16 11.46 -23.81
CA VAL A 429 -13.16 12.90 -24.14
C VAL A 429 -12.15 13.08 -25.27
N GLN A 430 -12.66 13.41 -26.45
CA GLN A 430 -11.83 13.79 -27.59
C GLN A 430 -11.30 15.21 -27.38
N ASP A 431 -9.97 15.34 -27.38
CA ASP A 431 -9.26 16.58 -27.66
C ASP A 431 -9.58 17.05 -29.08
N GLN A 432 -10.03 18.30 -29.22
CA GLN A 432 -10.00 19.04 -30.47
C GLN A 432 -9.35 20.40 -30.17
N ALA A 433 -8.05 20.48 -30.48
CA ALA A 433 -7.36 21.74 -30.69
C ALA A 433 -7.68 22.25 -32.09
N GLY A 434 -8.15 23.50 -32.21
CA GLY A 434 -8.41 24.15 -33.49
C GLY A 434 -8.76 25.62 -33.31
N THR A 435 -7.74 26.46 -33.44
CA THR A 435 -7.73 27.92 -33.39
C THR A 435 -8.67 28.61 -34.39
N THR A 436 -9.32 29.72 -33.99
CA THR A 436 -9.23 31.05 -34.66
C THR A 436 -9.80 32.20 -33.79
N HIS A 437 -8.98 33.23 -33.62
CA HIS A 437 -9.32 34.66 -33.36
C HIS A 437 -10.23 35.20 -34.50
N GLU A 438 -11.12 36.20 -34.40
CA GLU A 438 -11.52 37.23 -33.43
C GLU A 438 -12.86 37.91 -33.93
N PRO A 439 -13.34 39.09 -33.48
CA PRO A 439 -14.60 39.27 -32.72
C PRO A 439 -15.66 40.15 -33.42
N VAL A 440 -16.93 40.13 -32.99
CA VAL A 440 -17.82 41.31 -33.16
C VAL A 440 -18.84 41.41 -32.01
N ALA A 441 -18.93 42.62 -31.46
CA ALA A 441 -19.90 43.09 -30.48
C ALA A 441 -21.35 43.09 -31.01
N GLY A 442 -22.33 42.84 -30.14
CA GLY A 442 -23.75 42.96 -30.48
C GLY A 442 -24.63 42.99 -29.23
N SER A 443 -25.21 44.15 -28.98
CA SER A 443 -26.00 44.58 -27.84
C SER A 443 -27.42 43.97 -27.79
N CYS A 444 -27.96 43.89 -26.56
CA CYS A 444 -29.36 44.04 -26.12
C CYS A 444 -30.51 43.34 -26.86
N GLY A 445 -31.32 42.61 -26.09
CA GLY A 445 -32.69 42.23 -26.45
C GLY A 445 -33.48 41.72 -25.25
N ILE A 446 -34.24 42.62 -24.63
CA ILE A 446 -35.28 42.37 -23.62
C ILE A 446 -36.54 41.82 -24.32
N ALA A 447 -37.19 40.79 -23.78
CA ALA A 447 -38.63 40.78 -23.45
C ALA A 447 -39.15 39.38 -23.05
N ALA A 448 -39.86 39.38 -21.91
CA ALA A 448 -41.08 38.64 -21.55
C ALA A 448 -41.24 37.17 -22.00
N GLY A 449 -41.57 36.20 -21.15
CA GLY A 449 -42.27 36.22 -19.88
C GLY A 449 -43.36 35.15 -19.93
N CYS A 450 -43.41 34.27 -18.93
CA CYS A 450 -44.66 33.69 -18.42
C CYS A 450 -44.40 33.02 -17.07
N ALA A 451 -45.26 33.37 -16.13
CA ALA A 451 -45.12 33.18 -14.70
C ALA A 451 -45.88 31.95 -14.20
N SER A 452 -45.37 31.34 -13.13
CA SER A 452 -46.09 30.79 -11.97
C SER A 452 -45.04 30.09 -11.09
N GLY A 453 -44.84 30.34 -9.80
CA GLY A 453 -45.51 31.18 -8.81
C GLY A 453 -45.34 30.52 -7.44
N LEU A 454 -44.58 31.18 -6.55
CA LEU A 454 -44.59 31.10 -5.06
C LEU A 454 -44.29 29.74 -4.37
N ALA A 455 -43.61 29.64 -3.22
CA ALA A 455 -43.14 30.62 -2.23
C ALA A 455 -41.92 30.07 -1.45
N VAL A 456 -41.10 31.01 -0.98
CA VAL A 456 -40.05 30.85 0.03
C VAL A 456 -40.68 30.77 1.42
N LEU A 457 -40.15 29.94 2.32
CA LEU A 457 -40.00 30.28 3.73
C LEU A 457 -38.68 29.74 4.28
N ALA A 458 -37.87 30.66 4.79
CA ALA A 458 -36.60 30.42 5.42
C ALA A 458 -36.77 30.16 6.94
N GLY A 459 -35.92 29.28 7.47
CA GLY A 459 -35.24 29.46 8.76
C GLY A 459 -36.00 29.21 10.06
N ALA A 460 -35.56 28.20 10.81
CA ALA A 460 -35.44 28.29 12.27
C ALA A 460 -34.37 27.31 12.78
N ARG A 461 -33.70 27.76 13.85
CA ARG A 461 -32.50 27.23 14.50
C ARG A 461 -32.88 26.53 15.82
N VAL A 462 -32.06 25.55 16.21
CA VAL A 462 -31.73 25.10 17.59
C VAL A 462 -32.76 24.26 18.38
N GLY A 463 -32.28 23.14 18.94
CA GLY A 463 -32.88 22.42 20.08
C GLY A 463 -32.40 20.97 20.17
N GLY A 464 -31.65 20.61 21.21
CA GLY A 464 -30.92 19.34 21.34
C GLY A 464 -31.63 18.19 22.07
N CYS A 465 -30.84 17.11 22.24
CA CYS A 465 -30.98 15.93 23.13
C CYS A 465 -32.12 14.95 22.82
N CYS A 466 -32.04 13.64 23.09
CA CYS A 466 -30.98 12.66 23.37
C CYS A 466 -31.68 11.29 23.29
N GLY A 467 -30.94 10.28 22.84
CA GLY A 467 -31.26 8.84 22.91
C GLY A 467 -29.98 8.06 22.76
#